data_AF-A0A932F3A5-F1
#
_entry.id   AF-A0A932F3A5-F1
#
_cell.length_a   1.000
_cell.length_b   1.000
_cell.length_c   1.000
_cell.angle_alpha   90.00
_cell.angle_beta   90.00
_cell.angle_gamma   90.00
#
_symmetry.space_group_name_H-M   'P 1'
#
loop_
_entity.id
_entity.type
_entity.pdbx_description
1 polymer ?
#
loop_
_entity_poly.entity_id
_entity_poly.type
_entity_poly.pdbx_seq_one_letter_code
_entity_poly.pdbx_strand_id
1 'polypeptide(L)' 'MAISGSAAALLPRPFAGFGQALATRWRKLSRHMFNDYRPELHYMRGPGPAWRAKHGQRG' A
#
# COMPACT_ATOMS: atom_id res chain seq x y z
N MET A 1 -11.96 20.02 -27.33
CA MET A 1 -10.78 20.73 -26.79
C MET A 1 -10.69 20.45 -25.30
N ALA A 2 -9.75 19.59 -24.86
CA ALA A 2 -9.55 19.30 -23.45
C ALA A 2 -8.46 20.21 -22.90
N ILE A 3 -8.83 21.29 -22.21
CA ILE A 3 -7.88 22.15 -21.51
C ILE A 3 -7.65 21.54 -20.12
N SER A 4 -6.93 20.43 -20.07
CA SER A 4 -6.33 19.95 -18.82
C SER A 4 -4.95 20.59 -18.66
N GLY A 5 -4.91 21.92 -18.67
CA GLY A 5 -3.72 22.67 -18.31
C GLY A 5 -3.71 22.84 -16.79
N SER A 6 -2.90 22.06 -16.08
CA SER A 6 -2.67 22.26 -14.65
C SER A 6 -2.31 23.72 -14.39
N ALA A 7 -3.12 24.42 -13.57
CA ALA A 7 -2.87 25.80 -13.14
C ALA A 7 -1.49 26.01 -12.48
N ALA A 8 -0.80 24.91 -12.14
CA ALA A 8 0.59 24.90 -11.71
C ALA A 8 1.58 25.54 -12.72
N ALA A 9 1.24 25.65 -14.00
CA ALA A 9 2.13 26.23 -15.01
C ALA A 9 2.35 27.75 -14.84
N LEU A 10 1.45 28.46 -14.14
CA LEU A 10 1.56 29.90 -13.89
C LEU A 10 2.14 30.25 -12.51
N LEU A 11 2.33 29.28 -11.62
CA LEU A 11 2.90 29.55 -10.30
C LEU A 11 4.43 29.59 -10.38
N PRO A 12 5.10 30.48 -9.62
CA PRO A 12 6.54 30.41 -9.44
C PRO A 12 6.92 28.99 -9.01
N ARG A 13 7.80 28.37 -9.81
CA ARG A 13 8.35 27.01 -9.62
C ARG A 13 8.73 26.62 -8.17
N PRO A 14 9.17 27.51 -7.24
CA PRO A 14 9.38 27.11 -5.85
C PRO A 14 8.15 26.51 -5.15
N PHE A 15 6.92 26.96 -5.46
CA PHE A 15 5.70 26.45 -4.82
C PHE A 15 5.13 25.20 -5.49
N ALA A 16 5.50 24.94 -6.74
CA ALA A 16 5.06 23.75 -7.47
C ALA A 16 5.67 22.45 -6.91
N GLY A 17 6.87 22.50 -6.32
CA GLY A 17 7.54 21.34 -5.75
C GLY A 17 6.90 20.83 -4.45
N PHE A 18 6.37 21.73 -3.62
CA PHE A 18 5.77 21.37 -2.33
C PHE A 18 4.48 20.57 -2.50
N GLY A 19 3.60 20.99 -3.42
CA GLY A 19 2.37 20.26 -3.72
C GLY A 19 2.64 18.85 -4.29
N GLN A 20 3.66 18.71 -5.13
CA GLN A 20 4.11 17.41 -5.67
C GLN A 20 4.68 16.50 -4.58
N ALA A 21 5.48 17.04 -3.66
CA ALA A 21 6.01 16.29 -2.53
C ALA A 21 4.90 15.80 -1.59
N LEU A 22 3.94 16.67 -1.27
CA LEU A 22 2.78 16.32 -0.45
C LEU A 22 1.89 15.29 -1.12
N ALA A 23 1.59 15.44 -2.42
CA ALA A 23 0.80 14.47 -3.18
C ALA A 23 1.47 13.09 -3.26
N THR A 24 2.80 13.06 -3.42
CA THR A 24 3.57 11.81 -3.44
C THR A 24 3.57 11.13 -2.06
N ARG A 25 3.75 11.90 -0.99
CA ARG A 25 3.67 11.42 0.39
C ARG A 25 2.27 10.87 0.69
N TRP A 26 1.22 11.60 0.33
CA TRP A 26 -0.16 11.21 0.55
C TRP A 26 -0.50 9.90 -0.18
N ARG A 27 -0.15 9.79 -1.46
CA ARG A 27 -0.34 8.55 -2.24
C ARG A 27 0.37 7.34 -1.62
N LYS A 28 1.57 7.53 -1.04
CA LYS A 28 2.28 6.44 -0.35
C LYS A 28 1.61 6.06 0.97
N LEU A 29 1.15 7.05 1.73
CA LEU A 29 0.42 6.84 2.99
C LEU A 29 -0.90 6.10 2.74
N SER A 30 -1.72 6.57 1.80
CA SER A 30 -3.00 5.94 1.46
C SER A 30 -2.83 4.48 1.01
N ARG A 31 -1.79 4.18 0.21
CA ARG A 31 -1.49 2.79 -0.18
C ARG A 31 -1.12 1.91 1.00
N HIS A 32 -0.50 2.45 2.04
CA HIS A 32 -0.15 1.67 3.23
C HIS A 32 -1.35 1.50 4.16
N MET A 33 -2.13 2.56 4.36
CA MET A 33 -3.30 2.56 5.24
C MET A 33 -4.46 1.73 4.69
N PHE A 34 -4.66 1.79 3.36
CA PHE A 34 -5.70 1.04 2.67
C PHE A 34 -5.11 -0.15 1.90
N ASN A 35 -3.90 -0.60 2.25
CA ASN A 35 -3.44 -1.87 1.71
C ASN A 35 -4.37 -2.95 2.25
N ASP A 36 -5.01 -3.68 1.34
CA ASP A 36 -5.86 -4.78 1.73
C ASP A 36 -4.97 -5.79 2.46
N TYR A 37 -5.23 -6.00 3.74
CA TYR A 37 -4.54 -7.05 4.49
C TYR A 37 -4.90 -8.34 3.78
N ARG A 38 -3.95 -8.91 3.03
CA ARG A 38 -4.09 -10.15 2.27
C ARG A 38 -3.66 -11.32 3.16
N PRO A 39 -4.55 -11.88 3.99
CA PRO A 39 -4.24 -13.02 4.84
C PRO A 39 -3.77 -14.22 4.02
N GLU A 40 -4.16 -14.33 2.76
CA GLU A 40 -3.72 -15.34 1.78
C GLU A 40 -2.18 -15.46 1.62
N LEU A 41 -1.40 -14.41 1.89
CA LEU A 41 0.07 -14.47 1.92
C LEU A 41 0.63 -15.01 3.24
N HIS A 42 -0.16 -14.95 4.31
CA HIS A 42 0.22 -15.34 5.67
C HIS A 42 -0.37 -16.68 6.11
N TYR A 43 -1.38 -17.19 5.41
CA TYR A 43 -2.05 -18.46 5.69
C TYR A 43 -1.55 -19.64 4.86
N MET A 44 -0.48 -19.47 4.07
CA MET A 44 0.16 -20.58 3.35
C MET A 44 1.26 -21.29 4.16
N ARG A 45 1.40 -20.99 5.46
CA ARG A 45 2.05 -21.91 6.38
C ARG A 45 0.98 -22.87 6.87
N GLY A 46 0.86 -24.00 6.17
CA GLY A 46 0.08 -25.15 6.62
C GLY A 46 0.39 -25.50 8.08
N PRO A 47 -0.39 -26.42 8.68
CA PRO A 47 -0.34 -26.66 10.11
C PRO A 47 1.09 -26.82 10.63
N GLY A 48 1.50 -25.86 11.46
CA GLY A 48 2.84 -25.81 12.02
C GLY A 48 3.14 -27.04 12.88
N PRO A 49 4.41 -27.21 13.31
CA PRO A 49 4.82 -28.36 14.11
C PRO A 49 3.95 -28.58 15.37
N ALA A 50 3.50 -27.49 16.00
CA ALA A 50 2.62 -27.54 17.17
C ALA A 50 1.22 -28.10 16.87
N TRP A 51 0.71 -27.92 15.65
CA TRP A 51 -0.56 -28.52 15.23
C TRP A 51 -0.40 -30.02 14.96
N ARG A 52 0.70 -30.41 14.31
CA ARG A 52 1.03 -31.82 14.04
C ARG A 52 1.31 -32.60 15.32
N ALA A 53 1.93 -31.99 16.32
CA ALA A 53 2.12 -32.61 17.64
C ALA A 53 0.78 -32.96 18.33
N LYS A 54 -0.27 -32.17 18.08
CA LYS A 54 -1.60 -32.38 18.67
C LYS A 54 -2.49 -33.34 17.88
N HIS A 55 -2.32 -33.45 16.56
CA HIS A 55 -3.25 -34.18 15.68
C HIS A 55 -2.60 -35.29 14.84
N GLY A 56 -1.27 -35.34 14.75
CA GLY A 56 -0.53 -36.29 13.91
C GLY A 56 -0.31 -37.67 14.54
N GLN A 57 -0.76 -37.92 15.77
CA GLN A 57 -0.63 -39.21 16.46
C GLN A 57 -1.81 -40.17 16.16
N ARG A 58 -2.44 -40.06 14.99
CA ARG A 58 -3.37 -41.08 14.47
C ARG A 58 -2.84 -41.59 13.14
N GLY A 59 -1.99 -42.61 13.23
CA GLY A 59 -1.39 -43.34 12.11
C GLY A 59 -0.51 -44.43 12.68
#